data_AF-A0A124EC01-F1
#
_entry.id   AF-A0A124EC01-F1
#
_cell.length_a   1.000
_cell.length_b   1.000
_cell.length_c   1.000
_cell.angle_alpha   90.00
_cell.angle_beta   90.00
_cell.angle_gamma   90.00
#
_symmetry.space_group_name_H-M   'P 1'
#
loop_
_entity.id
_entity.type
_entity.pdbx_description
1 polymer ?
#
loop_
_entity_poly.entity_id
_entity_poly.type
_entity_poly.pdbx_seq_one_letter_code
_entity_poly.pdbx_strand_id
1 'polypeptide(L)'
;MAERAGGRLRHLWSFREDVAVAAGARRDAVVVTWESGTVAVEPAGPTVREVLRRMQLGPVLLGNAVVAGAAGEQDPHVYAYLLMRPVFARFPQLLRRTVGFDDLRGALLSIGPLAEGAALCVPPLHAGAVLQLVVGVSVVFDRPSATVEMRSASHRVVLHRYEALLVVARLAWPATPEAVAATLPIPAHVTTGILDYLVAAGVVGPVTPASPPPSRSGSRPRGCGR
;
A
#
# COMPACT_ATOMS: atom_id res chain seq x y z
N MET A 1 7.11 32.18 9.65
CA MET A 1 6.25 31.14 9.05
C MET A 1 6.90 30.68 7.76
N ALA A 2 7.59 29.53 7.79
CA ALA A 2 8.29 29.00 6.62
C ALA A 2 7.31 28.14 5.82
N GLU A 3 7.05 28.59 4.59
CA GLU A 3 6.39 27.84 3.53
C GLU A 3 7.14 26.51 3.35
N ARG A 4 6.58 25.41 3.87
CA ARG A 4 7.19 24.10 3.77
C ARG A 4 7.17 23.69 2.31
N ALA A 5 8.37 23.55 1.72
CA ALA A 5 8.57 23.00 0.39
C ALA A 5 7.63 21.81 0.14
N GLY A 6 6.84 21.91 -0.92
CA GLY A 6 5.87 20.90 -1.35
C GLY A 6 6.56 19.63 -1.85
N GLY A 7 7.12 18.84 -0.93
CA GLY A 7 7.66 17.52 -1.21
C GLY A 7 6.57 16.61 -1.80
N ARG A 8 6.99 15.60 -2.57
CA ARG A 8 6.07 14.65 -3.22
C ARG A 8 6.17 13.28 -2.55
N LEU A 9 5.05 12.58 -2.49
CA LEU A 9 5.07 11.15 -2.17
C LEU A 9 5.81 10.38 -3.26
N ARG A 10 6.58 9.39 -2.83
CA ARG A 10 7.37 8.51 -3.69
C ARG A 10 6.89 7.08 -3.50
N HIS A 11 6.44 6.45 -4.57
CA HIS A 11 5.92 5.08 -4.56
C HIS A 11 6.96 4.12 -5.13
N LEU A 12 7.61 3.38 -4.25
CA LEU A 12 8.67 2.45 -4.60
C LEU A 12 8.17 1.01 -4.63
N TRP A 13 8.88 0.19 -5.41
CA TRP A 13 8.62 -1.23 -5.60
C TRP A 13 9.90 -2.02 -5.29
N SER A 14 9.78 -3.13 -4.59
CA SER A 14 10.86 -4.09 -4.42
C SER A 14 10.31 -5.51 -4.35
N PHE A 15 11.20 -6.50 -4.40
CA PHE A 15 10.84 -7.85 -4.03
C PHE A 15 10.88 -8.07 -2.51
N ARG A 16 10.32 -9.19 -2.06
CA ARG A 16 10.69 -9.82 -0.77
C ARG A 16 12.15 -10.33 -0.83
N GLU A 17 12.74 -10.54 0.34
CA GLU A 17 14.20 -10.67 0.52
C GLU A 17 14.81 -11.96 -0.07
N ASP A 18 14.01 -12.99 -0.26
CA ASP A 18 14.37 -14.30 -0.80
C ASP A 18 14.15 -14.44 -2.31
N VAL A 19 13.86 -13.33 -3.02
CA VAL A 19 13.69 -13.35 -4.47
C VAL A 19 15.01 -13.12 -5.17
N ALA A 20 15.33 -13.98 -6.12
CA ALA A 20 16.44 -13.85 -7.05
C ALA A 20 15.94 -13.64 -8.48
N VAL A 21 16.65 -12.80 -9.23
CA VAL A 21 16.39 -12.52 -10.65
C VAL A 21 17.61 -12.92 -11.46
N ALA A 22 17.42 -13.82 -12.42
CA ALA A 22 18.47 -14.31 -13.30
C ALA A 22 18.07 -14.16 -14.78
N ALA A 23 19.06 -14.11 -15.67
CA ALA A 23 18.80 -14.20 -17.11
C ALA A 23 18.22 -15.58 -17.44
N GLY A 24 17.23 -15.63 -18.34
CA GLY A 24 16.68 -16.88 -18.84
C GLY A 24 17.51 -17.47 -19.98
N ALA A 25 17.11 -18.65 -20.47
CA ALA A 25 17.78 -19.32 -21.58
C ALA A 25 17.70 -18.52 -22.90
N ARG A 26 16.64 -17.73 -23.08
CA ARG A 26 16.49 -16.79 -24.20
C ARG A 26 16.98 -15.41 -23.80
N ARG A 27 17.49 -14.66 -24.79
CA ARG A 27 18.02 -13.29 -24.61
C ARG A 27 16.99 -12.31 -24.04
N ASP A 28 15.72 -12.54 -24.33
CA ASP A 28 14.57 -11.77 -23.86
C ASP A 28 13.80 -12.47 -22.74
N ALA A 29 14.43 -13.39 -22.02
CA ALA A 29 13.83 -14.04 -20.86
C ALA A 29 14.50 -13.61 -19.56
N VAL A 30 13.71 -13.51 -18.51
CA VAL A 30 14.19 -13.38 -17.13
C VAL A 30 13.49 -14.42 -16.28
N VAL A 31 14.22 -15.09 -15.40
CA VAL A 31 13.68 -16.03 -14.44
C VAL A 31 13.69 -15.38 -13.07
N VAL A 32 12.51 -15.31 -12.44
CA VAL A 32 12.34 -14.85 -11.06
C VAL A 32 12.13 -16.10 -10.20
N THR A 33 12.99 -16.30 -9.21
CA THR A 33 12.99 -17.49 -8.34
C THR A 33 12.87 -17.06 -6.88
N TRP A 34 12.15 -17.84 -6.09
CA TRP A 34 12.02 -17.68 -4.64
C TRP A 34 11.93 -19.06 -4.00
N GLU A 35 11.79 -19.13 -2.67
CA GLU A 35 11.85 -20.39 -1.91
C GLU A 35 10.85 -21.46 -2.41
N SER A 36 9.61 -21.07 -2.74
CA SER A 36 8.55 -22.00 -3.14
C SER A 36 8.28 -22.07 -4.64
N GLY A 37 9.09 -21.43 -5.48
CA GLY A 37 8.85 -21.50 -6.92
C GLY A 37 9.71 -20.62 -7.82
N THR A 38 9.36 -20.66 -9.10
CA THR A 38 10.02 -19.90 -10.15
C THR A 38 9.04 -19.49 -11.24
N VAL A 39 9.29 -18.37 -11.91
CA VAL A 39 8.47 -17.85 -13.01
C VAL A 39 9.33 -17.20 -14.08
N ALA A 40 9.15 -17.64 -15.32
CA ALA A 40 9.84 -17.09 -16.49
C ALA A 40 9.06 -15.91 -17.08
N VAL A 41 9.63 -14.71 -17.07
CA VAL A 41 9.10 -13.50 -17.67
C VAL A 41 9.60 -13.39 -19.11
N GLU A 42 8.70 -13.58 -20.07
CA GLU A 42 8.96 -13.55 -21.52
C GLU A 42 7.76 -12.90 -22.24
N PRO A 43 7.99 -11.96 -23.19
CA PRO A 43 9.26 -11.29 -23.46
C PRO A 43 9.60 -10.26 -22.36
N ALA A 44 10.84 -10.25 -21.89
CA ALA A 44 11.40 -9.29 -20.96
C ALA A 44 12.36 -8.37 -21.72
N GLY A 45 11.84 -7.24 -22.22
CA GLY A 45 12.66 -6.19 -22.84
C GLY A 45 13.63 -5.51 -21.85
N PRO A 46 14.58 -4.68 -22.33
CA PRO A 46 15.63 -4.08 -21.49
C PRO A 46 15.13 -3.39 -20.22
N THR A 47 14.06 -2.60 -20.32
CA THR A 47 13.44 -1.92 -19.17
C THR A 47 12.87 -2.89 -18.15
N VAL A 48 12.17 -3.95 -18.57
CA VAL A 48 11.63 -4.97 -17.65
C VAL A 48 12.77 -5.65 -16.90
N ARG A 49 13.84 -6.04 -17.60
CA ARG A 49 15.00 -6.68 -16.97
C ARG A 49 15.65 -5.77 -15.92
N GLU A 50 15.85 -4.50 -16.26
CA GLU A 50 16.47 -3.55 -15.35
C GLU A 50 15.59 -3.23 -14.13
N VAL A 51 14.27 -3.10 -14.31
CA VAL A 51 13.33 -2.95 -13.20
C VAL A 51 13.41 -4.14 -12.26
N LEU A 52 13.28 -5.37 -12.78
CA LEU A 52 13.31 -6.58 -11.96
C LEU A 52 14.64 -6.73 -11.22
N ARG A 53 15.77 -6.49 -11.90
CA ARG A 53 17.10 -6.51 -11.30
C ARG A 53 17.23 -5.49 -10.15
N ARG A 54 16.75 -4.26 -10.32
CA ARG A 54 16.80 -3.24 -9.25
C ARG A 54 15.87 -3.57 -8.10
N MET A 55 14.69 -4.13 -8.38
CA MET A 55 13.74 -4.55 -7.35
C MET A 55 14.29 -5.65 -6.43
N GLN A 56 15.17 -6.52 -6.96
CA GLN A 56 15.92 -7.50 -6.15
C GLN A 56 16.89 -6.81 -5.18
N LEU A 57 17.51 -5.70 -5.60
CA LEU A 57 18.47 -4.95 -4.78
C LEU A 57 17.79 -4.05 -3.75
N GLY A 58 16.54 -3.65 -3.98
CA GLY A 58 15.77 -2.87 -3.02
C GLY A 58 14.66 -2.01 -3.65
N PRO A 59 14.08 -1.10 -2.86
CA PRO A 59 13.00 -0.21 -3.31
C PRO A 59 13.42 0.69 -4.47
N VAL A 60 12.72 0.58 -5.61
CA VAL A 60 12.97 1.37 -6.81
C VAL A 60 11.74 2.21 -7.19
N LEU A 61 11.99 3.45 -7.61
CA LEU A 61 11.03 4.22 -8.38
C LEU A 61 11.03 3.70 -9.82
N LEU A 62 9.92 3.16 -10.32
CA LEU A 62 9.88 2.49 -11.63
C LEU A 62 10.42 3.36 -12.78
N GLY A 63 10.10 4.65 -12.78
CA GLY A 63 10.60 5.60 -13.78
C GLY A 63 12.12 5.72 -13.82
N ASN A 64 12.82 5.46 -12.71
CA ASN A 64 14.28 5.53 -12.64
C ASN A 64 14.97 4.31 -13.27
N ALA A 65 14.22 3.26 -13.60
CA ALA A 65 14.72 2.04 -14.22
C ALA A 65 14.37 1.97 -15.73
N VAL A 66 13.74 3.01 -16.27
CA VAL A 66 13.49 3.14 -17.71
C VAL A 66 14.80 3.34 -18.45
N VAL A 67 15.06 2.51 -19.44
CA VAL A 67 16.24 2.64 -20.32
C VAL A 67 16.10 3.90 -21.17
N ALA A 68 17.20 4.63 -21.35
CA ALA A 68 17.21 5.90 -22.10
C ALA A 68 16.57 5.75 -23.49
N GLY A 69 15.68 6.68 -23.83
CA GLY A 69 14.93 6.69 -25.09
C GLY A 69 13.74 5.73 -25.17
N ALA A 70 13.53 4.84 -24.18
CA ALA A 70 12.44 3.86 -24.23
C ALA A 70 11.04 4.46 -24.02
N ALA A 71 10.92 5.53 -23.24
CA ALA A 71 9.62 6.17 -22.94
C ALA A 71 9.18 7.20 -23.99
N GLY A 72 10.05 7.62 -24.91
CA GLY A 72 9.75 8.72 -25.85
C GLY A 72 9.33 9.99 -25.11
N GLU A 73 8.15 10.52 -25.46
CA GLU A 73 7.54 11.71 -24.82
C GLU A 73 6.72 11.39 -23.56
N GLN A 74 6.53 10.10 -23.23
CA GLN A 74 5.71 9.71 -22.09
C GLN A 74 6.43 9.94 -20.76
N ASP A 75 5.67 10.20 -19.69
CA ASP A 75 6.20 10.21 -18.34
C ASP A 75 6.84 8.82 -18.01
N PRO A 76 8.12 8.77 -17.60
CA PRO A 76 8.82 7.51 -17.35
C PRO A 76 8.17 6.64 -16.27
N HIS A 77 7.54 7.23 -15.25
CA HIS A 77 6.87 6.47 -14.21
C HIS A 77 5.59 5.81 -14.72
N VAL A 78 4.79 6.54 -15.51
CA VAL A 78 3.58 6.00 -16.14
C VAL A 78 3.93 4.90 -17.14
N TYR A 79 4.93 5.15 -18.00
CA TYR A 79 5.41 4.16 -18.97
C TYR A 79 5.86 2.87 -18.28
N ALA A 80 6.75 2.98 -17.29
CA ALA A 80 7.26 1.82 -16.58
C ALA A 80 6.15 1.08 -15.82
N TYR A 81 5.21 1.79 -15.21
CA TYR A 81 4.08 1.16 -14.52
C TYR A 81 3.20 0.34 -15.47
N LEU A 82 2.82 0.91 -16.63
CA LEU A 82 2.00 0.20 -17.61
C LEU A 82 2.72 -1.02 -18.18
N LEU A 83 4.02 -0.90 -18.45
CA LEU A 83 4.88 -1.99 -18.92
C LEU A 83 5.00 -3.12 -17.87
N MET A 84 5.14 -2.76 -16.59
CA MET A 84 5.34 -3.72 -15.50
C MET A 84 4.04 -4.32 -14.97
N ARG A 85 2.89 -3.69 -15.17
CA ARG A 85 1.59 -4.18 -14.69
C ARG A 85 1.30 -5.65 -15.05
N PRO A 86 1.44 -6.11 -16.31
CA PRO A 86 1.25 -7.52 -16.64
C PRO A 86 2.32 -8.44 -16.02
N VAL A 87 3.54 -7.95 -15.80
CA VAL A 87 4.61 -8.70 -15.15
C VAL A 87 4.29 -8.91 -13.66
N PHE A 88 3.89 -7.85 -12.96
CA PHE A 88 3.50 -7.88 -11.55
C PHE A 88 2.30 -8.78 -11.27
N ALA A 89 1.35 -8.86 -12.20
CA ALA A 89 0.19 -9.74 -12.08
C ALA A 89 0.56 -11.24 -12.03
N ARG A 90 1.77 -11.63 -12.46
CA ARG A 90 2.23 -13.03 -12.46
C ARG A 90 2.74 -13.50 -11.11
N PHE A 91 3.12 -12.58 -10.23
CA PHE A 91 3.70 -12.89 -8.93
C PHE A 91 3.39 -11.78 -7.90
N PRO A 92 2.12 -11.42 -7.71
CA PRO A 92 1.74 -10.33 -6.79
C PRO A 92 2.26 -10.53 -5.37
N GLN A 93 2.33 -11.78 -4.91
CA GLN A 93 2.81 -12.19 -3.59
C GLN A 93 4.32 -12.04 -3.38
N LEU A 94 5.07 -11.61 -4.40
CA LEU A 94 6.49 -11.31 -4.25
C LEU A 94 6.76 -9.80 -4.10
N LEU A 95 5.74 -8.96 -4.31
CA LEU A 95 5.90 -7.52 -4.44
C LEU A 95 5.73 -6.81 -3.11
N ARG A 96 6.77 -6.10 -2.67
CA ARG A 96 6.71 -5.16 -1.56
C ARG A 96 6.53 -3.75 -2.11
N ARG A 97 5.62 -2.99 -1.48
CA ARG A 97 5.42 -1.57 -1.77
C ARG A 97 5.97 -0.72 -0.65
N THR A 98 6.71 0.32 -1.00
CA THR A 98 7.25 1.27 -0.03
C THR A 98 6.81 2.67 -0.41
N VAL A 99 6.35 3.44 0.56
CA VAL A 99 5.99 4.84 0.39
C VAL A 99 7.03 5.67 1.12
N GLY A 100 7.63 6.62 0.42
CA GLY A 100 8.51 7.64 0.97
C GLY A 100 7.97 9.04 0.75
N PHE A 101 8.59 10.01 1.42
CA PHE A 101 8.40 11.43 1.16
C PHE A 101 9.71 12.01 0.62
N ASP A 102 9.62 12.99 -0.27
CA ASP A 102 10.78 13.62 -0.91
C ASP A 102 11.48 14.62 0.04
N ASP A 103 11.93 14.11 1.18
CA ASP A 103 12.63 14.86 2.24
C ASP A 103 13.95 14.19 2.66
N LEU A 104 14.38 13.15 1.93
CA LEU A 104 15.58 12.36 2.18
C LEU A 104 15.63 11.67 3.55
N ARG A 105 14.53 11.64 4.31
CA ARG A 105 14.46 11.01 5.65
C ARG A 105 14.03 9.54 5.61
N GLY A 106 14.01 8.94 4.41
CA GLY A 106 13.67 7.54 4.20
C GLY A 106 12.17 7.26 4.07
N ALA A 107 11.84 5.97 4.08
CA ALA A 107 10.47 5.48 3.91
C ALA A 107 9.55 5.93 5.05
N LEU A 108 8.29 6.23 4.72
CA LEU A 108 7.21 6.41 5.68
C LEU A 108 6.69 5.05 6.16
N LEU A 109 6.38 4.17 5.21
CA LEU A 109 5.90 2.82 5.46
C LEU A 109 6.27 1.87 4.33
N SER A 110 6.32 0.58 4.65
CA SER A 110 6.40 -0.51 3.68
C SER A 110 5.28 -1.52 3.92
N ILE A 111 4.78 -2.10 2.84
CA ILE A 111 3.76 -3.14 2.86
C ILE A 111 4.29 -4.34 2.08
N GLY A 112 4.34 -5.49 2.75
CA GLY A 112 4.78 -6.76 2.16
C GLY A 112 3.68 -7.81 2.28
N PRO A 113 3.55 -8.72 1.31
CA PRO A 113 2.59 -9.82 1.36
C PRO A 113 2.97 -10.83 2.45
N LEU A 114 1.96 -11.41 3.11
CA LEU A 114 2.11 -12.50 4.08
C LEU A 114 1.58 -13.83 3.57
N ALA A 115 0.60 -13.79 2.66
CA ALA A 115 -0.04 -14.99 2.12
C ALA A 115 0.33 -15.21 0.66
N GLU A 116 0.30 -16.47 0.22
CA GLU A 116 0.38 -16.79 -1.20
C GLU A 116 -0.80 -16.17 -1.95
N GLY A 117 -0.53 -15.60 -3.13
CA GLY A 117 -1.52 -14.87 -3.93
C GLY A 117 -1.95 -13.50 -3.39
N ALA A 118 -1.41 -13.03 -2.25
CA ALA A 118 -1.71 -11.69 -1.75
C ALA A 118 -1.28 -10.63 -2.77
N ALA A 119 -2.24 -9.84 -3.25
CA ALA A 119 -2.02 -8.73 -4.16
C ALA A 119 -2.42 -7.42 -3.49
N LEU A 120 -1.53 -6.43 -3.53
CA LEU A 120 -1.84 -5.11 -3.02
C LEU A 120 -2.45 -4.25 -4.13
N CYS A 121 -3.75 -3.96 -4.02
CA CYS A 121 -4.43 -2.97 -4.85
C CYS A 121 -4.64 -1.71 -4.01
N VAL A 122 -4.14 -0.57 -4.47
CA VAL A 122 -4.28 0.71 -3.77
C VAL A 122 -5.46 1.48 -4.38
N PRO A 123 -6.66 1.45 -3.76
CA PRO A 123 -7.82 2.15 -4.28
C PRO A 123 -7.71 3.65 -3.99
N PRO A 124 -8.30 4.52 -4.82
CA PRO A 124 -8.53 5.91 -4.44
C PRO A 124 -9.55 5.97 -3.29
N LEU A 125 -9.19 6.64 -2.20
CA LEU A 125 -10.12 6.87 -1.11
C LEU A 125 -11.27 7.79 -1.53
N HIS A 126 -12.49 7.41 -1.16
CA HIS A 126 -13.66 8.23 -1.41
C HIS A 126 -13.70 9.38 -0.40
N ALA A 127 -13.87 10.61 -0.90
CA ALA A 127 -14.01 11.78 -0.05
C ALA A 127 -15.21 11.59 0.91
N GLY A 128 -14.97 11.78 2.21
CA GLY A 128 -15.99 11.59 3.26
C GLY A 128 -16.21 10.15 3.76
N ALA A 129 -15.48 9.15 3.25
CA ALA A 129 -15.49 7.82 3.86
C ALA A 129 -15.00 7.90 5.30
N VAL A 130 -15.79 7.40 6.26
CA VAL A 130 -15.36 7.33 7.66
C VAL A 130 -14.52 6.08 7.84
N LEU A 131 -13.25 6.25 8.17
CA LEU A 131 -12.26 5.19 8.29
C LEU A 131 -11.94 4.91 9.76
N GLN A 132 -11.65 3.65 10.08
CA GLN A 132 -11.14 3.23 11.38
C GLN A 132 -10.18 2.04 11.21
N LEU A 133 -9.29 1.84 12.18
CA LEU A 133 -8.57 0.58 12.31
C LEU A 133 -9.54 -0.60 12.40
N VAL A 134 -9.23 -1.66 11.67
CA VAL A 134 -10.00 -2.91 11.71
C VAL A 134 -9.87 -3.55 13.09
N VAL A 135 -10.95 -4.15 13.58
CA VAL A 135 -10.95 -4.87 14.87
C VAL A 135 -9.94 -6.01 14.85
N GLY A 136 -9.07 -6.08 15.87
CA GLY A 136 -8.02 -7.08 15.97
C GLY A 136 -6.67 -6.66 15.41
N VAL A 137 -6.54 -5.42 14.93
CA VAL A 137 -5.23 -4.82 14.64
C VAL A 137 -4.48 -4.51 15.93
N SER A 138 -3.22 -4.92 16.00
CA SER A 138 -2.24 -4.53 17.02
C SER A 138 -1.05 -3.81 16.39
N VAL A 139 -0.37 -2.97 17.17
CA VAL A 139 0.86 -2.29 16.76
C VAL A 139 1.98 -2.74 17.70
N VAL A 140 3.00 -3.36 17.13
CA VAL A 140 4.20 -3.84 17.83
C VAL A 140 5.36 -2.90 17.53
N PHE A 141 5.99 -2.37 18.57
CA PHE A 141 7.11 -1.44 18.42
C PHE A 141 8.44 -2.20 18.39
N ASP A 142 9.20 -2.01 17.31
CA ASP A 142 10.54 -2.55 17.14
C ASP A 142 11.48 -1.43 16.69
N ARG A 143 12.07 -0.72 17.66
CA ARG A 143 12.77 0.55 17.43
C ARG A 143 13.87 0.38 16.38
N PRO A 144 13.90 1.25 15.33
CA PRO A 144 13.20 2.53 15.21
C PRO A 144 11.82 2.49 14.53
N SER A 145 11.29 1.30 14.26
CA SER A 145 10.04 1.08 13.51
C SER A 145 8.89 0.56 14.36
N ALA A 146 7.71 0.44 13.76
CA ALA A 146 6.59 -0.30 14.33
C ALA A 146 5.95 -1.18 13.25
N THR A 147 5.50 -2.38 13.63
CA THR A 147 4.79 -3.29 12.73
C THR A 147 3.31 -3.30 13.11
N VAL A 148 2.44 -3.18 12.10
CA VAL A 148 1.00 -3.39 12.26
C VAL A 148 0.71 -4.85 12.00
N GLU A 149 0.13 -5.53 12.99
CA GLU A 149 -0.18 -6.95 12.96
C GLU A 149 -1.69 -7.17 13.05
N MET A 150 -2.18 -8.16 12.34
CA MET A 150 -3.54 -8.66 12.45
C MET A 150 -3.54 -10.10 11.97
N ARG A 151 -4.19 -11.01 12.71
CA ARG A 151 -4.17 -12.46 12.41
C ARG A 151 -4.68 -12.78 11.00
N SER A 152 -5.67 -12.04 10.54
CA SER A 152 -6.28 -12.18 9.21
C SER A 152 -5.63 -11.30 8.13
N ALA A 153 -4.52 -10.61 8.43
CA ALA A 153 -3.89 -9.75 7.45
C ALA A 153 -3.27 -10.54 6.31
N SER A 154 -3.59 -10.16 5.07
CA SER A 154 -2.89 -10.64 3.87
C SER A 154 -1.54 -9.95 3.67
N HIS A 155 -1.30 -8.84 4.38
CA HIS A 155 -0.11 -8.03 4.26
C HIS A 155 0.43 -7.59 5.63
N ARG A 156 1.75 -7.51 5.75
CA ARG A 156 2.45 -6.87 6.86
C ARG A 156 2.69 -5.41 6.53
N VAL A 157 2.33 -4.51 7.44
CA VAL A 157 2.66 -3.08 7.34
C VAL A 157 3.77 -2.76 8.32
N VAL A 158 4.87 -2.20 7.83
CA VAL A 158 5.97 -1.68 8.66
C VAL A 158 5.95 -0.16 8.56
N LEU A 159 5.81 0.51 9.70
CA LEU A 159 5.86 1.95 9.88
C LEU A 159 7.30 2.32 10.21
N HIS A 160 8.00 2.93 9.26
CA HIS A 160 9.41 3.28 9.41
C HIS A 160 9.61 4.63 10.09
N ARG A 161 8.57 5.46 10.09
CA ARG A 161 8.62 6.84 10.57
C ARG A 161 7.43 7.22 11.42
N TYR A 162 7.67 8.17 12.31
CA TYR A 162 6.68 8.69 13.25
C TYR A 162 5.46 9.30 12.53
N GLU A 163 5.65 9.90 11.36
CA GLU A 163 4.55 10.44 10.55
C GLU A 163 3.51 9.37 10.19
N ALA A 164 3.94 8.17 9.80
CA ALA A 164 3.02 7.06 9.51
C ALA A 164 2.34 6.52 10.78
N LEU A 165 3.07 6.50 11.90
CA LEU A 165 2.52 6.10 13.20
C LEU A 165 1.42 7.06 13.68
N LEU A 166 1.59 8.37 13.51
CA LEU A 166 0.58 9.36 13.88
C LEU A 166 -0.75 9.15 13.13
N VAL A 167 -0.69 8.81 11.83
CA VAL A 167 -1.88 8.49 11.04
C VAL A 167 -2.59 7.25 11.59
N VAL A 168 -1.85 6.18 11.89
CA VAL A 168 -2.39 4.95 12.51
C VAL A 168 -3.02 5.26 13.87
N ALA A 169 -2.35 6.01 14.73
CA ALA A 169 -2.85 6.37 16.05
C ALA A 169 -4.16 7.18 15.97
N ARG A 170 -4.27 8.08 14.98
CA ARG A 170 -5.48 8.89 14.79
C ARG A 170 -6.71 8.07 14.41
N LEU A 171 -6.51 6.90 13.79
CA LEU A 171 -7.55 5.97 13.35
C LEU A 171 -7.97 4.96 14.42
N ALA A 172 -7.46 5.08 15.66
CA ALA A 172 -8.04 4.36 16.80
C ALA A 172 -9.53 4.71 16.99
N TRP A 173 -9.94 5.91 16.55
CA TRP A 173 -11.33 6.34 16.47
C TRP A 173 -11.75 6.62 15.01
N PRO A 174 -13.04 6.45 14.69
CA PRO A 174 -13.58 6.77 13.37
C PRO A 174 -13.26 8.21 12.94
N ALA A 175 -12.73 8.39 11.74
CA ALA A 175 -12.42 9.71 11.18
C ALA A 175 -12.43 9.68 9.65
N THR A 176 -12.77 10.79 9.01
CA THR A 176 -12.57 10.95 7.56
C THR A 176 -11.11 11.28 7.24
N PRO A 177 -10.62 11.00 6.01
CA PRO A 177 -9.27 11.39 5.59
C PRO A 177 -8.96 12.87 5.83
N GLU A 178 -9.93 13.76 5.60
CA GLU A 178 -9.80 15.20 5.78
C GLU A 178 -9.66 15.56 7.26
N ALA A 179 -10.46 14.93 8.14
CA ALA A 179 -10.38 15.12 9.58
C ALA A 179 -9.06 14.60 10.16
N VAL A 180 -8.53 13.49 9.63
CA VAL A 180 -7.19 13.00 10.00
C VAL A 180 -6.15 14.03 9.58
N ALA A 181 -6.14 14.45 8.31
CA ALA A 181 -5.18 15.40 7.76
C ALA A 181 -5.16 16.74 8.50
N ALA A 182 -6.33 17.26 8.91
CA ALA A 182 -6.44 18.53 9.62
C ALA A 182 -5.85 18.51 11.05
N THR A 183 -5.72 17.32 11.66
CA THR A 183 -5.25 17.18 13.05
C THR A 183 -3.76 16.87 13.17
N LEU A 184 -3.08 16.56 12.07
CA LEU A 184 -1.70 16.10 12.07
C LEU A 184 -0.75 17.17 11.52
N PRO A 185 0.48 17.29 12.05
CA PRO A 185 1.50 18.19 11.52
C PRO A 185 2.16 17.64 10.24
N ILE A 186 1.37 17.01 9.37
CA ILE A 186 1.80 16.28 8.16
C ILE A 186 1.03 16.88 6.98
N PRO A 187 1.65 17.10 5.80
CA PRO A 187 0.93 17.57 4.63
C PRO A 187 -0.25 16.66 4.27
N ALA A 188 -1.41 17.26 3.95
CA ALA A 188 -2.64 16.49 3.72
C ALA A 188 -2.48 15.39 2.65
N HIS A 189 -1.77 15.66 1.56
CA HIS A 189 -1.52 14.67 0.52
C HIS A 189 -0.65 13.50 1.00
N VAL A 190 0.27 13.71 1.96
CA VAL A 190 1.06 12.64 2.57
C VAL A 190 0.16 11.78 3.45
N THR A 191 -0.70 12.41 4.25
CA THR A 191 -1.70 11.72 5.08
C THR A 191 -2.62 10.85 4.21
N THR A 192 -3.19 11.40 3.14
CA THR A 192 -4.04 10.64 2.20
C THR A 192 -3.28 9.47 1.60
N GLY A 193 -2.04 9.66 1.13
CA GLY A 193 -1.27 8.55 0.58
C GLY A 193 -0.91 7.48 1.62
N ILE A 194 -0.70 7.82 2.90
CA ILE A 194 -0.56 6.81 3.95
C ILE A 194 -1.87 6.03 4.12
N LEU A 195 -3.01 6.72 4.16
CA LEU A 195 -4.33 6.11 4.30
C LEU A 195 -4.66 5.17 3.14
N ASP A 196 -4.37 5.57 1.89
CA ASP A 196 -4.59 4.74 0.69
C ASP A 196 -3.93 3.35 0.85
N TYR A 197 -2.70 3.34 1.36
CA TYR A 197 -1.92 2.12 1.57
C TYR A 197 -2.37 1.31 2.79
N LEU A 198 -2.79 1.96 3.87
CA LEU A 198 -3.36 1.27 5.04
C LEU A 198 -4.69 0.59 4.69
N VAL A 199 -5.52 1.23 3.87
CA VAL A 199 -6.76 0.64 3.35
C VAL A 199 -6.46 -0.50 2.39
N ALA A 200 -5.50 -0.32 1.48
CA ALA A 200 -5.04 -1.38 0.58
C ALA A 200 -4.55 -2.64 1.33
N ALA A 201 -3.87 -2.45 2.46
CA ALA A 201 -3.37 -3.54 3.30
C ALA A 201 -4.47 -4.20 4.16
N GLY A 202 -5.68 -3.63 4.19
CA GLY A 202 -6.81 -4.14 4.96
C GLY A 202 -6.71 -3.91 6.47
N VAL A 203 -5.78 -3.06 6.94
CA VAL A 203 -5.66 -2.71 8.36
C VAL A 203 -6.55 -1.52 8.74
N VAL A 204 -7.01 -0.77 7.75
CA VAL A 204 -8.00 0.30 7.88
C VAL A 204 -9.17 -0.01 6.97
N GLY A 205 -10.39 0.20 7.45
CA GLY A 205 -11.61 -0.06 6.69
C GLY A 205 -12.67 1.00 6.93
N PRO A 206 -13.70 1.05 6.06
CA PRO A 206 -14.85 1.91 6.27
C PRO A 206 -15.63 1.45 7.50
N VAL A 207 -16.12 2.41 8.29
CA VAL A 207 -17.09 2.14 9.35
C VAL A 207 -18.47 2.08 8.71
N THR A 208 -19.06 0.90 8.63
CA THR A 208 -20.49 0.78 8.34
C THR A 208 -21.24 1.35 9.54
N PRO A 209 -22.07 2.41 9.39
CA PRO A 209 -22.92 2.83 10.50
C PRO A 209 -23.79 1.64 10.89
N ALA A 210 -23.80 1.29 12.19
CA ALA A 210 -24.65 0.24 12.69
C ALA A 210 -26.08 0.49 12.21
N SER A 211 -26.73 -0.52 11.60
CA SER A 211 -28.15 -0.40 11.27
C SER A 211 -28.90 0.06 12.52
N PRO A 212 -29.78 1.07 12.40
CA PRO A 212 -30.59 1.50 13.53
C PRO A 212 -31.32 0.27 14.10
N PRO A 213 -31.41 0.12 15.44
CA PRO A 213 -32.13 -0.99 16.03
C PRO A 213 -33.56 -1.04 15.47
N PRO A 214 -34.13 -2.22 15.20
CA PRO A 214 -35.49 -2.32 14.69
C PRO A 214 -36.40 -1.56 15.64
N SER A 215 -37.16 -0.60 15.11
CA SER A 215 -38.15 0.13 15.88
C SER A 215 -39.07 -0.91 16.52
N ARG A 216 -39.11 -0.94 17.86
CA ARG A 216 -40.14 -1.69 18.58
C ARG A 216 -41.46 -1.03 18.21
N SER A 217 -42.12 -1.55 17.18
CA SER A 217 -43.51 -1.26 16.90
C SER A 217 -44.29 -1.72 18.12
N GLY A 218 -44.62 -0.77 18.99
CA GLY A 218 -45.46 -1.01 20.15
C GLY A 218 -46.81 -1.51 19.67
N SER A 219 -47.02 -2.83 19.75
CA SER A 219 -48.34 -3.41 19.73
C SER A 219 -49.12 -2.85 20.93
N ARG A 220 -49.94 -1.84 20.70
CA ARG A 220 -50.94 -1.39 21.68
C ARG A 220 -51.85 -2.59 22.00
N PRO A 221 -52.05 -2.96 23.27
CA PRO A 221 -53.07 -3.94 23.61
C PRO A 221 -54.44 -3.33 23.26
N ARG A 222 -55.23 -4.06 22.47
CA ARG A 222 -56.63 -3.71 22.21
C ARG A 222 -57.38 -3.89 23.53
N GLY A 223 -57.88 -2.79 24.09
CA GLY A 223 -58.77 -2.84 25.23
C GLY A 223 -60.06 -3.59 24.88
N CYS A 224 -60.43 -4.56 25.70
CA CYS A 224 -61.76 -5.15 25.68
C CYS A 224 -62.77 -4.12 26.21
N GLY A 225 -63.78 -3.84 25.39
CA GLY A 225 -64.95 -3.04 25.76
C GLY A 225 -65.80 -3.75 26.81
N ARG A 226 -66.53 -2.92 27.57
CA ARG A 226 -67.55 -3.29 28.55
C ARG A 226 -68.78 -3.91 27.91
#